data_AF-A0A0A2BIX6-F1
#
_entry.id   AF-A0A0A2BIX6-F1
#
_cell.length_a   1.000
_cell.length_b   1.000
_cell.length_c   1.000
_cell.angle_alpha   90.00
_cell.angle_beta   90.00
_cell.angle_gamma   90.00
#
_symmetry.space_group_name_H-M   'P 1'
#
loop_
_entity.id
_entity.type
_entity.pdbx_description
1 polymer ?
#
loop_
_entity_poly.entity_id
_entity_poly.type
_entity_poly.pdbx_seq_one_letter_code
_entity_poly.pdbx_strand_id
1 'polypeptide(L)'
;MAKKRRKLSKDYEKQIAKSLKDVELILAKINDIQEDDIREEYTTAFYAVKSKLSYIKSTYDSTGFTEDSDTLMLLYEDSLKKFINEYEI
;
A
#
# COMPACT_ATOMS: atom_id res chain seq x y z
N MET A 1 -30.05 11.48 4.31
CA MET A 1 -29.65 11.43 2.89
C MET A 1 -29.28 9.99 2.56
N ALA A 2 -29.84 9.38 1.51
CA ALA A 2 -29.49 8.01 1.14
C ALA A 2 -28.00 7.94 0.75
N LYS A 3 -27.20 7.19 1.50
CA LYS A 3 -25.78 6.99 1.20
C LYS A 3 -25.71 6.29 -0.16
N LYS A 4 -25.20 6.97 -1.18
CA LYS A 4 -25.05 6.41 -2.54
C LYS A 4 -24.29 5.09 -2.41
N ARG A 5 -24.84 4.00 -2.94
CA ARG A 5 -24.23 2.66 -2.81
C ARG A 5 -22.91 2.66 -3.58
N ARG A 6 -21.80 2.38 -2.90
CA ARG A 6 -20.47 2.31 -3.50
C ARG A 6 -20.38 1.15 -4.50
N LYS A 7 -19.60 1.33 -5.57
CA LYS A 7 -19.30 0.27 -6.54
C LYS A 7 -18.31 -0.70 -5.89
N LEU A 8 -18.69 -1.98 -5.77
CA LEU A 8 -17.81 -3.01 -5.22
C LEU A 8 -17.08 -3.75 -6.34
N SER A 9 -15.84 -4.13 -6.10
CA SER A 9 -15.04 -5.00 -6.97
C SER A 9 -14.32 -6.03 -6.12
N LYS A 10 -14.73 -7.30 -6.22
CA LYS A 10 -14.13 -8.39 -5.43
C LYS A 10 -12.66 -8.60 -5.77
N ASP A 11 -12.30 -8.41 -7.03
CA ASP A 11 -10.91 -8.60 -7.48
C ASP A 11 -10.02 -7.47 -6.95
N TYR A 12 -10.52 -6.24 -6.94
CA TYR A 12 -9.82 -5.11 -6.34
C TYR A 12 -9.69 -5.25 -4.82
N GLU A 13 -10.74 -5.73 -4.14
CA GLU A 13 -10.68 -6.05 -2.69
C GLU A 13 -9.62 -7.09 -2.38
N LYS A 14 -9.51 -8.15 -3.19
CA LYS A 14 -8.45 -9.15 -3.05
C LYS A 14 -7.07 -8.53 -3.29
N GLN A 15 -6.93 -7.64 -4.26
CA GLN A 15 -5.67 -6.95 -4.53
C GLN A 15 -5.26 -6.08 -3.34
N ILE A 16 -6.15 -5.24 -2.82
CA ILE A 16 -5.89 -4.45 -1.60
C ILE A 16 -5.51 -5.36 -0.43
N ALA A 17 -6.24 -6.45 -0.21
CA ALA A 17 -5.98 -7.38 0.88
C ALA A 17 -4.61 -8.06 0.76
N LYS A 18 -4.19 -8.42 -0.47
CA LYS A 18 -2.86 -8.95 -0.74
C LYS A 18 -1.79 -7.88 -0.46
N SER A 19 -1.95 -6.69 -1.01
CA SER A 19 -1.01 -5.58 -0.82
C SER A 19 -0.83 -5.21 0.66
N LEU A 20 -1.88 -5.30 1.48
CA LEU A 20 -1.78 -5.07 2.92
C LEU A 20 -0.87 -6.10 3.60
N LYS A 21 -1.00 -7.38 3.23
CA LYS A 21 -0.13 -8.45 3.74
C LYS A 21 1.32 -8.26 3.29
N ASP A 22 1.53 -7.85 2.03
CA ASP A 22 2.86 -7.58 1.50
C ASP A 22 3.53 -6.41 2.25
N VAL A 23 2.76 -5.36 2.58
CA VAL A 23 3.23 -4.25 3.41
C VAL A 23 3.56 -4.69 4.84
N GLU A 24 2.74 -5.54 5.46
CA GLU A 24 3.01 -6.10 6.78
C GLU A 24 4.29 -6.93 6.79
N LEU A 25 4.53 -7.74 5.76
CA LEU A 25 5.73 -8.54 5.61
C LEU A 25 6.99 -7.67 5.49
N ILE A 26 6.94 -6.62 4.68
CA ILE A 26 8.07 -5.69 4.51
C ILE A 26 8.34 -4.92 5.81
N LEU A 27 7.31 -4.47 6.52
CA LEU A 27 7.50 -3.86 7.84
C LEU A 27 8.17 -4.82 8.82
N ALA A 28 7.79 -6.10 8.81
CA ALA A 28 8.43 -7.10 9.65
C ALA A 28 9.92 -7.25 9.30
N LYS A 29 10.27 -7.30 8.01
CA LYS A 29 11.68 -7.33 7.55
C LYS A 29 12.46 -6.10 8.01
N ILE A 30 11.90 -4.90 7.84
CA ILE A 30 12.53 -3.65 8.30
C ILE A 30 12.74 -3.68 9.81
N ASN A 31 11.75 -4.12 10.58
CA ASN A 31 11.86 -4.20 12.04
C ASN A 31 12.89 -5.23 12.53
N ASP A 32 13.23 -6.22 11.71
CA ASP A 32 14.24 -7.24 12.03
C ASP A 32 15.68 -6.72 11.83
N ILE A 33 15.85 -5.56 11.19
CA ILE A 33 17.15 -4.89 11.03
C ILE A 33 17.69 -4.47 12.40
N GLN A 34 18.89 -4.98 12.72
CA GLN A 34 19.55 -4.75 14.01
C GLN A 34 20.18 -3.36 14.13
N GLU A 35 20.63 -2.78 13.02
CA GLU A 35 21.25 -1.46 13.02
C GLU A 35 20.18 -0.37 12.98
N ASP A 36 20.08 0.39 14.08
CA ASP A 36 18.99 1.34 14.32
C ASP A 36 18.91 2.44 13.26
N ASP A 37 20.06 3.00 12.85
CA ASP A 37 20.12 4.06 11.83
C ASP A 37 19.61 3.56 10.47
N ILE A 38 20.01 2.34 10.08
CA ILE A 38 19.54 1.69 8.85
C ILE A 38 18.05 1.39 8.94
N ARG A 39 17.59 0.85 10.08
CA ARG A 39 16.16 0.56 10.29
C ARG A 39 15.31 1.83 10.19
N GLU A 40 15.77 2.94 10.75
CA GLU A 40 15.07 4.23 10.69
C GLU A 40 15.00 4.77 9.27
N GLU A 41 16.10 4.68 8.51
CA GLU A 41 16.15 5.06 7.09
C GLU A 41 15.12 4.27 6.27
N TYR A 42 15.13 2.94 6.40
CA TYR A 42 14.22 2.05 5.67
C TYR A 42 12.76 2.30 6.07
N THR A 43 12.51 2.50 7.37
CA THR A 43 11.17 2.82 7.89
C THR A 43 10.64 4.11 7.28
N THR A 44 11.48 5.14 7.23
CA THR A 44 11.15 6.45 6.68
C THR A 44 10.86 6.39 5.19
N ALA A 45 11.70 5.69 4.42
CA ALA A 45 11.49 5.50 2.99
C ALA A 45 10.22 4.69 2.70
N PHE A 46 9.98 3.61 3.46
CA PHE A 46 8.82 2.74 3.26
C PHE A 46 7.49 3.42 3.64
N TYR A 47 7.52 4.41 4.53
CA TYR A 47 6.33 5.16 4.94
C TYR A 47 5.55 5.74 3.75
N ALA A 48 6.25 6.21 2.71
CA ALA A 48 5.62 6.73 1.51
C ALA A 48 4.80 5.65 0.76
N VAL A 49 5.34 4.44 0.64
CA VAL A 49 4.68 3.28 0.01
C VAL A 49 3.44 2.87 0.81
N LYS A 50 3.59 2.72 2.14
CA LYS A 50 2.50 2.40 3.06
C LYS A 50 1.36 3.43 3.01
N SER A 51 1.71 4.71 2.92
CA SER A 51 0.74 5.81 2.87
C SER A 51 -0.10 5.76 1.59
N LYS A 52 0.48 5.42 0.44
CA LYS A 52 -0.25 5.24 -0.83
C LYS A 52 -1.28 4.11 -0.73
N LEU A 53 -0.92 2.95 -0.15
CA LEU A 53 -1.86 1.85 0.03
C LEU A 53 -2.99 2.23 1.02
N SER A 54 -2.65 2.93 2.09
CA SER A 54 -3.63 3.41 3.07
C SER A 54 -4.64 4.37 2.42
N TYR A 55 -4.17 5.24 1.53
CA TYR A 55 -5.02 6.12 0.73
C TYR A 55 -5.93 5.33 -0.22
N ILE A 56 -5.40 4.35 -0.95
CA ILE A 56 -6.20 3.47 -1.84
C ILE A 56 -7.33 2.79 -1.05
N LYS A 57 -7.00 2.20 0.09
CA LYS A 57 -7.98 1.53 0.95
C LYS A 57 -9.06 2.49 1.43
N SER A 58 -8.66 3.66 1.94
CA SER A 58 -9.59 4.69 2.44
C SER A 58 -10.53 5.19 1.33
N THR A 59 -10.00 5.44 0.14
CA THR A 59 -10.79 5.84 -1.03
C THR A 59 -11.77 4.74 -1.43
N TYR A 60 -11.32 3.48 -1.52
CA TYR A 60 -12.22 2.36 -1.81
C TYR A 60 -13.31 2.16 -0.73
N ASP A 61 -12.96 2.35 0.54
CA ASP A 61 -13.90 2.24 1.66
C ASP A 61 -14.96 3.35 1.66
N SER A 62 -14.60 4.54 1.17
CA SER A 62 -15.50 5.70 1.11
C SER A 62 -16.34 5.77 -0.17
N THR A 63 -15.74 5.60 -1.34
CA THR A 63 -16.40 5.81 -2.66
C THR A 63 -16.55 4.54 -3.48
N GLY A 64 -15.84 3.47 -3.13
CA GLY A 64 -15.80 2.21 -3.90
C GLY A 64 -14.82 2.26 -5.06
N PHE A 65 -14.99 1.34 -6.00
CA PHE A 65 -14.19 1.28 -7.21
C PHE A 65 -14.53 2.42 -8.17
N THR A 66 -13.53 3.16 -8.62
CA THR A 66 -13.60 4.31 -9.53
C THR A 66 -12.71 4.11 -10.75
N GLU A 67 -12.82 5.00 -11.73
CA GLU A 67 -11.94 5.01 -12.91
C GLU A 67 -10.45 5.20 -12.55
N ASP A 68 -10.19 5.91 -11.44
CA ASP A 68 -8.83 6.15 -10.95
C ASP A 68 -8.25 4.97 -10.14
N SER A 69 -9.06 3.97 -9.78
CA SER A 69 -8.64 2.89 -8.86
C SER A 69 -7.46 2.11 -9.41
N ASP A 70 -7.49 1.75 -10.70
CA ASP A 70 -6.39 1.02 -11.34
C ASP A 70 -5.12 1.88 -11.42
N THR A 71 -5.26 3.17 -11.76
CA THR A 71 -4.14 4.12 -11.79
C THR A 71 -3.49 4.26 -10.42
N LEU A 72 -4.27 4.41 -9.35
CA LEU A 72 -3.75 4.50 -7.99
C LEU A 72 -3.00 3.23 -7.59
N MET A 73 -3.54 2.06 -7.94
CA MET A 73 -2.90 0.78 -7.66
C MET A 73 -1.57 0.63 -8.41
N LEU A 74 -1.52 0.98 -9.70
CA LEU A 74 -0.29 0.98 -10.48
C LEU A 74 0.79 1.90 -9.89
N LEU A 75 0.40 3.09 -9.42
CA LEU A 75 1.32 4.03 -8.77
C LEU A 75 1.86 3.48 -7.44
N TYR A 76 1.03 2.76 -6.68
CA TYR A 76 1.48 2.05 -5.48
C TYR A 76 2.45 0.92 -5.84
N GLU A 77 2.11 0.07 -6.81
CA GLU A 77 2.95 -1.06 -7.24
C GLU A 77 4.31 -0.60 -7.78
N ASP A 78 4.35 0.49 -8.56
CA ASP A 78 5.61 1.10 -9.02
C ASP A 78 6.45 1.64 -7.85
N SER A 79 5.81 2.26 -6.86
CA SER A 79 6.52 2.77 -5.67
C SER A 79 7.08 1.63 -4.82
N LEU A 80 6.30 0.57 -4.65
CA LEU A 80 6.71 -0.63 -3.95
C LEU A 80 7.89 -1.30 -4.65
N LYS A 81 7.82 -1.45 -5.97
CA LYS A 81 8.91 -2.02 -6.77
C LYS A 81 10.19 -1.21 -6.68
N LYS A 82 10.09 0.12 -6.74
CA LYS A 82 11.25 1.03 -6.55
C LYS A 82 11.89 0.83 -5.19
N PHE A 83 11.08 0.81 -4.12
CA PHE A 83 11.56 0.56 -2.77
C PHE A 83 12.27 -0.80 -2.65
N ILE A 84 11.64 -1.88 -3.11
CA ILE A 84 12.23 -3.23 -3.08
C ILE A 84 13.57 -3.28 -3.82
N ASN A 85 13.67 -2.62 -4.98
CA ASN A 85 14.90 -2.60 -5.76
C ASN A 85 16.01 -1.76 -5.12
N GLU A 86 15.66 -0.63 -4.50
CA GLU A 86 16.61 0.29 -3.88
C GLU A 86 17.18 -0.27 -2.57
N TYR A 87 16.35 -0.96 -1.79
CA TYR A 87 16.68 -1.49 -0.47
C TYR A 87 16.92 -3.01 -0.45
N GLU A 88 16.91 -3.65 -1.62
CA GLU A 88 17.17 -5.09 -1.84
C GLU A 88 16.36 -6.04 -0.91
N ILE A 89 15.08 -5.74 -0.67
CA ILE A 89 14.23 -6.43 0.33
C ILE A 89 13.10 -7.29 -0.25
#